data_AF-A0A954KAP1-F1
#
_entry.id   AF-A0A954KAP1-F1
#
_cell.length_a   1.000
_cell.length_b   1.000
_cell.length_c   1.000
_cell.angle_alpha   90.00
_cell.angle_beta   90.00
_cell.angle_gamma   90.00
#
_symmetry.space_group_name_H-M   'P 1'
#
loop_
_entity.id
_entity.type
_entity.pdbx_description
1 polymer ?
#
loop_
_entity_poly.entity_id
_entity_poly.type
_entity_poly.pdbx_seq_one_letter_code
_entity_poly.pdbx_strand_id
1 'polypeptide(L)'
;QLKAVLPPIQERIVAGEKVTPDFQQHVIPLLGRLGCNSRNCHGSFQGRGGFQLSMFGYDFKLDHDNLLKRIDKEHPEQSLVLNKPTSEDEHEGGLRLPPGGWEQSLLRRWISAGAQTIDKTSPRFVRLEVTPQQVVFSEKGESVPLKAIAVWSDGTREDVTCLTRFESKDDSVAEVTPEGTISSKGAGDTYVISYYDNGIFSTQVILPVKKYENSQYPDVPTPTKIDEHVVNKLRKLGIQPSELCTDEEFLRRVSLDMTGTLPAPDEIREFLNDSSTEKRAQKIEELLTRPAYVAWWSMKLSDLTGSNAGYLGATEMAQPVAGQWNAWIQRRVEENVGWDKIVSGIILGTSRLPGQTFEEFMAQQSEFTSIKDRADFTALDNTMPHYWARDNMSVPSDKALAFG
;
A
#
# COMPACT_ATOMS: atom_id res chain seq x y z
N GLN A 1 -14.48 22.09 -16.17
CA GLN A 1 -15.65 22.02 -15.26
C GLN A 1 -15.97 20.56 -15.04
N LEU A 2 -16.13 20.10 -13.80
CA LEU A 2 -16.46 18.70 -13.51
C LEU A 2 -17.92 18.42 -13.92
N LYS A 3 -18.17 17.29 -14.58
CA LYS A 3 -19.53 16.84 -14.91
C LYS A 3 -20.28 16.43 -13.62
N ALA A 4 -21.60 16.35 -13.71
CA ALA A 4 -22.42 15.75 -12.66
C ALA A 4 -21.98 14.29 -12.41
N VAL A 5 -22.14 13.83 -11.18
CA VAL A 5 -21.83 12.43 -10.82
C VAL A 5 -22.91 11.52 -11.37
N LEU A 6 -22.54 10.56 -12.20
CA LEU A 6 -23.43 9.51 -12.66
C LEU A 6 -23.82 8.60 -11.48
N PRO A 7 -25.10 8.21 -11.36
CA PRO A 7 -25.51 7.25 -10.35
C PRO A 7 -24.87 5.87 -10.62
N PRO A 8 -24.80 4.99 -9.61
CA PRO A 8 -24.20 3.67 -9.75
C PRO A 8 -24.80 2.90 -10.92
N ILE A 9 -23.94 2.18 -11.66
CA ILE A 9 -24.40 1.34 -12.78
C ILE A 9 -25.47 0.32 -12.36
N GLN A 10 -25.42 -0.17 -11.11
CA GLN A 10 -26.45 -1.02 -10.52
C GLN A 10 -27.84 -0.36 -10.60
N GLU A 11 -27.97 0.87 -10.10
CA GLU A 11 -29.24 1.60 -10.09
C GLU A 11 -29.75 1.85 -11.50
N ARG A 12 -28.85 2.20 -12.42
CA ARG A 12 -29.18 2.46 -13.83
C ARG A 12 -29.67 1.20 -14.55
N ILE A 13 -29.03 0.06 -14.30
CA ILE A 13 -29.46 -1.24 -14.83
C ILE A 13 -30.84 -1.62 -14.29
N VAL A 14 -31.06 -1.47 -12.97
CA VAL A 14 -32.34 -1.78 -12.31
C VAL A 14 -33.46 -0.85 -12.78
N ALA A 15 -33.16 0.43 -13.04
CA ALA A 15 -34.11 1.39 -13.61
C ALA A 15 -34.46 1.12 -15.08
N GLY A 16 -33.84 0.14 -15.73
CA GLY A 16 -34.10 -0.22 -17.12
C GLY A 16 -33.44 0.72 -18.14
N GLU A 17 -32.47 1.54 -17.73
CA GLU A 17 -31.73 2.39 -18.66
C GLU A 17 -30.98 1.54 -19.71
N LYS A 18 -30.87 2.06 -20.94
CA LYS A 18 -30.04 1.45 -21.98
C LYS A 18 -28.58 1.84 -21.79
N VAL A 19 -27.94 1.24 -20.77
CA VAL A 19 -26.51 1.39 -20.49
C VAL A 19 -25.73 0.29 -21.20
N THR A 20 -24.65 0.68 -21.88
CA THR A 20 -23.60 -0.22 -22.36
C THR A 20 -22.44 -0.20 -21.36
N PRO A 21 -22.21 -1.27 -20.60
CA PRO A 21 -21.12 -1.31 -19.64
C PRO A 21 -19.76 -1.28 -20.35
N ASP A 22 -18.88 -0.41 -19.89
CA ASP A 22 -17.47 -0.36 -20.31
C ASP A 22 -16.63 -1.48 -19.66
N PHE A 23 -15.64 -1.97 -20.40
CA PHE A 23 -14.77 -3.05 -19.98
C PHE A 23 -13.89 -2.70 -18.76
N GLN A 24 -13.19 -1.56 -18.80
CA GLN A 24 -12.33 -1.11 -17.71
C GLN A 24 -13.16 -0.52 -16.56
N GLN A 25 -14.19 0.28 -16.87
CA GLN A 25 -14.91 1.00 -15.81
C GLN A 25 -15.89 0.10 -15.04
N HIS A 26 -16.39 -0.98 -15.65
CA HIS A 26 -17.46 -1.77 -15.05
C HIS A 26 -17.16 -3.27 -14.99
N VAL A 27 -16.70 -3.88 -16.09
CA VAL A 27 -16.51 -5.34 -16.16
C VAL A 27 -15.35 -5.79 -15.28
N ILE A 28 -14.16 -5.20 -15.45
CA ILE A 28 -12.97 -5.56 -14.68
C ILE A 28 -13.17 -5.32 -13.17
N PRO A 29 -13.67 -4.15 -12.71
CA PRO A 29 -13.97 -3.91 -11.30
C PRO A 29 -14.99 -4.90 -10.74
N LEU A 30 -16.03 -5.26 -11.49
CA LEU A 30 -16.98 -6.28 -11.07
C LEU A 30 -16.30 -7.63 -10.86
N LEU A 31 -15.47 -8.09 -11.79
CA LEU A 31 -14.70 -9.34 -11.63
C LEU A 31 -13.76 -9.29 -10.41
N GLY A 32 -13.21 -8.11 -10.10
CA GLY A 32 -12.42 -7.85 -8.91
C GLY A 32 -13.22 -7.94 -7.60
N ARG A 33 -14.40 -7.33 -7.57
CA ARG A 33 -15.34 -7.37 -6.45
C ARG A 33 -15.83 -8.78 -6.16
N LEU A 34 -16.13 -9.56 -7.19
CA LEU A 34 -16.57 -10.96 -7.07
C LEU A 34 -15.42 -11.92 -6.73
N GLY A 35 -14.17 -11.44 -6.75
CA GLY A 35 -12.97 -12.23 -6.45
C GLY A 35 -12.49 -13.15 -7.58
N CYS A 36 -13.05 -13.03 -8.78
CA CYS A 36 -12.73 -13.86 -9.94
C CYS A 36 -11.25 -13.73 -10.35
N ASN A 37 -10.71 -12.51 -10.32
CA ASN A 37 -9.32 -12.19 -10.67
C ASN A 37 -8.37 -12.18 -9.44
N SER A 38 -8.77 -12.82 -8.34
CA SER A 38 -7.92 -12.98 -7.16
C SER A 38 -6.87 -14.09 -7.36
N ARG A 39 -5.78 -14.05 -6.58
CA ARG A 39 -4.69 -15.04 -6.61
C ARG A 39 -5.16 -16.49 -6.42
N ASN A 40 -6.23 -16.70 -5.66
CA ASN A 40 -6.75 -18.04 -5.37
C ASN A 40 -7.60 -18.62 -6.51
N CYS A 41 -8.04 -17.77 -7.45
CA CYS A 41 -8.91 -18.11 -8.57
C CYS A 41 -8.19 -17.86 -9.91
N HIS A 42 -8.77 -17.09 -10.83
CA HIS A 42 -8.24 -16.89 -12.17
C HIS A 42 -7.11 -15.86 -12.24
N GLY A 43 -6.89 -15.07 -11.18
CA GLY A 43 -5.77 -14.13 -11.06
C GLY A 43 -4.44 -14.77 -10.68
N SER A 44 -4.40 -16.10 -10.54
CA SER A 44 -3.15 -16.84 -10.33
C SER A 44 -2.33 -16.87 -11.63
N PHE A 45 -1.01 -17.03 -11.52
CA PHE A 45 -0.14 -17.12 -12.71
C PHE A 45 -0.50 -18.30 -13.63
N GLN A 46 -1.06 -19.38 -13.08
CA GLN A 46 -1.47 -20.56 -13.85
C GLN A 46 -2.94 -20.47 -14.30
N GLY A 47 -3.70 -19.49 -13.82
CA GLY A 47 -5.16 -19.47 -13.92
C GLY A 47 -5.82 -20.68 -13.24
N ARG A 48 -7.07 -20.96 -13.63
CA ARG A 48 -7.84 -22.15 -13.23
C ARG A 48 -8.69 -22.63 -14.40
N GLY A 49 -8.76 -23.95 -14.63
CA GLY A 49 -9.60 -24.53 -15.68
C GLY A 49 -9.29 -24.03 -17.09
N GLY A 50 -8.03 -23.71 -17.39
CA GLY A 50 -7.61 -23.11 -18.66
C GLY A 50 -8.14 -21.69 -18.89
N PHE A 51 -8.47 -20.97 -17.81
CA PHE A 51 -8.89 -19.57 -17.83
C PHE A 51 -8.04 -18.75 -16.86
N GLN A 52 -7.46 -17.67 -17.37
CA GLN A 52 -6.58 -16.78 -16.63
C GLN A 52 -7.00 -15.33 -16.83
N LEU A 53 -7.01 -14.61 -15.72
CA LEU A 53 -7.10 -13.17 -15.65
C LEU A 53 -5.79 -12.63 -15.05
N SER A 54 -5.45 -11.40 -15.36
CA SER A 54 -4.40 -10.66 -14.69
C SER A 54 -4.76 -10.50 -13.21
N MET A 55 -3.75 -10.55 -12.34
CA MET A 55 -3.97 -10.42 -10.90
C MET A 55 -4.57 -9.03 -10.61
N PHE A 56 -5.78 -9.01 -10.04
CA PHE A 56 -6.55 -7.78 -9.75
C PHE A 56 -6.94 -6.93 -10.97
N GLY A 57 -6.76 -7.41 -12.21
CA GLY A 57 -7.30 -6.73 -13.40
C GLY A 57 -6.43 -5.61 -13.97
N TYR A 58 -5.10 -5.71 -13.87
CA TYR A 58 -4.16 -4.68 -14.34
C TYR A 58 -3.72 -4.82 -15.81
N ASP A 59 -3.95 -5.98 -16.45
CA ASP A 59 -3.66 -6.18 -17.88
C ASP A 59 -4.97 -6.35 -18.65
N PHE A 60 -5.55 -5.22 -19.07
CA PHE A 60 -6.82 -5.17 -19.77
C PHE A 60 -6.81 -5.95 -21.08
N LYS A 61 -5.67 -6.03 -21.78
CA LYS A 61 -5.59 -6.76 -23.04
C LYS A 61 -5.66 -8.26 -22.77
N LEU A 62 -4.84 -8.76 -21.85
CA LEU A 62 -4.84 -10.17 -21.45
C LEU A 62 -6.22 -10.61 -20.95
N ASP A 63 -6.81 -9.80 -20.08
CA ASP A 63 -8.12 -10.08 -19.49
C ASP A 63 -9.22 -10.15 -20.56
N HIS A 64 -9.23 -9.19 -21.47
CA HIS A 64 -10.18 -9.14 -22.57
C HIS A 64 -10.04 -10.35 -23.50
N ASP A 65 -8.83 -10.62 -23.97
CA ASP A 65 -8.54 -11.75 -24.86
C ASP A 65 -8.96 -13.09 -24.25
N ASN A 66 -8.77 -13.27 -22.94
CA ASN A 66 -9.16 -14.50 -22.25
C ASN A 66 -10.66 -14.58 -21.98
N LEU A 67 -11.34 -13.45 -21.72
CA LEU A 67 -12.79 -13.40 -21.60
C LEU A 67 -13.48 -13.71 -22.94
N LEU A 68 -12.92 -13.25 -24.06
CA LEU A 68 -13.45 -13.56 -25.40
C LEU A 68 -13.54 -15.08 -25.68
N LYS A 69 -12.68 -15.89 -25.05
CA LYS A 69 -12.71 -17.36 -25.17
C LYS A 69 -13.81 -18.03 -24.34
N ARG A 70 -14.51 -17.25 -23.49
CA ARG A 70 -15.50 -17.71 -22.51
C ARG A 70 -16.87 -17.07 -22.70
N ILE A 71 -17.05 -16.30 -23.77
CA ILE A 71 -18.32 -15.68 -24.12
C ILE A 71 -18.79 -16.15 -25.49
N ASP A 72 -20.11 -16.23 -25.64
CA ASP A 72 -20.78 -16.34 -26.92
C ASP A 72 -21.46 -14.99 -27.20
N LYS A 73 -21.07 -14.31 -28.28
CA LYS A 73 -21.63 -13.00 -28.63
C LYS A 73 -22.97 -13.09 -29.34
N GLU A 74 -23.25 -14.23 -29.98
CA GLU A 74 -24.52 -14.48 -30.68
C GLU A 74 -25.59 -14.93 -29.69
N HIS A 75 -25.19 -15.73 -28.69
CA HIS A 75 -26.04 -16.23 -27.61
C HIS A 75 -25.46 -15.85 -26.24
N PRO A 76 -25.53 -14.56 -25.82
CA PRO A 76 -24.93 -14.09 -24.58
C PRO A 76 -25.23 -14.95 -23.35
N GLU A 77 -26.44 -15.48 -23.23
CA GLU A 77 -26.90 -16.38 -22.16
C GLU A 77 -26.19 -17.74 -22.10
N GLN A 78 -25.51 -18.17 -23.18
CA GLN A 78 -24.72 -19.41 -23.20
C GLN A 78 -23.26 -19.17 -22.80
N SER A 79 -22.90 -17.93 -22.48
CA SER A 79 -21.54 -17.57 -22.12
C SER A 79 -21.11 -18.20 -20.79
N LEU A 80 -20.00 -18.94 -20.81
CA LEU A 80 -19.42 -19.57 -19.61
C LEU A 80 -19.12 -18.56 -18.50
N VAL A 81 -18.78 -17.30 -18.85
CA VAL A 81 -18.55 -16.22 -17.86
C VAL A 81 -19.82 -15.82 -17.09
N LEU A 82 -21.01 -16.14 -17.61
CA LEU A 82 -22.28 -15.97 -16.90
C LEU A 82 -22.62 -17.23 -16.11
N ASN A 83 -22.57 -18.40 -16.76
CA ASN A 83 -23.20 -19.62 -16.25
C ASN A 83 -22.37 -20.31 -15.16
N LYS A 84 -21.03 -20.28 -15.25
CA LYS A 84 -20.17 -20.85 -14.21
C LYS A 84 -20.30 -20.12 -12.87
N PRO A 85 -20.13 -18.78 -12.79
CA PRO A 85 -20.20 -18.11 -11.50
C PRO A 85 -21.62 -18.03 -10.91
N THR A 86 -22.70 -18.25 -11.69
CA THR A 86 -24.06 -18.45 -11.17
C THR A 86 -24.36 -19.89 -10.73
N SER A 87 -23.41 -20.81 -10.93
CA SER A 87 -23.59 -22.25 -10.70
C SER A 87 -24.68 -22.90 -11.57
N GLU A 88 -25.01 -22.31 -12.72
CA GLU A 88 -25.77 -22.97 -13.78
C GLU A 88 -24.92 -24.05 -14.46
N ASP A 89 -23.62 -23.80 -14.59
CA ASP A 89 -22.59 -24.78 -14.93
C ASP A 89 -21.72 -25.10 -13.71
N GLU A 90 -21.11 -26.28 -13.67
CA GLU A 90 -20.18 -26.66 -12.61
C GLU A 90 -18.98 -25.70 -12.53
N HIS A 91 -18.74 -25.16 -11.33
CA HIS A 91 -17.69 -24.22 -11.03
C HIS A 91 -17.06 -24.51 -9.67
N GLU A 92 -15.79 -24.93 -9.67
CA GLU A 92 -15.03 -25.21 -8.45
C GLU A 92 -14.94 -24.01 -7.50
N GLY A 93 -14.99 -22.78 -8.05
CA GLY A 93 -14.98 -21.55 -7.26
C GLY A 93 -16.28 -21.27 -6.51
N GLY A 94 -17.31 -22.10 -6.68
CA GLY A 94 -18.63 -21.95 -6.09
C GLY A 94 -19.45 -20.80 -6.68
N LEU A 95 -20.52 -20.43 -5.98
CA LEU A 95 -21.35 -19.28 -6.35
C LEU A 95 -20.56 -17.98 -6.16
N ARG A 96 -20.41 -17.22 -7.25
CA ARG A 96 -19.74 -15.91 -7.26
C ARG A 96 -20.63 -14.80 -7.75
N LEU A 97 -21.52 -15.09 -8.69
CA LEU A 97 -22.44 -14.15 -9.31
C LEU A 97 -23.87 -14.51 -8.89
N PRO A 98 -24.62 -13.61 -8.23
CA PRO A 98 -26.01 -13.86 -7.88
C PRO A 98 -26.84 -14.11 -9.14
N PRO A 99 -27.56 -15.25 -9.27
CA PRO A 99 -28.42 -15.52 -10.42
C PRO A 99 -29.54 -14.48 -10.50
N GLY A 100 -29.74 -13.88 -11.68
CA GLY A 100 -30.70 -12.79 -11.88
C GLY A 100 -30.26 -11.44 -11.31
N GLY A 101 -29.06 -11.35 -10.73
CA GLY A 101 -28.50 -10.11 -10.18
C GLY A 101 -28.22 -9.05 -11.24
N TRP A 102 -28.03 -7.80 -10.77
CA TRP A 102 -27.61 -6.71 -11.65
C TRP A 102 -26.20 -6.95 -12.20
N GLU A 103 -25.37 -7.68 -11.47
CA GLU A 103 -24.02 -8.09 -11.86
C GLU A 103 -24.05 -8.97 -13.11
N GLN A 104 -24.95 -9.97 -13.13
CA GLN A 104 -25.17 -10.83 -14.30
C GLN A 104 -25.72 -10.01 -15.47
N SER A 105 -26.65 -9.09 -15.18
CA SER A 105 -27.18 -8.18 -16.19
C SER A 105 -26.12 -7.26 -16.79
N LEU A 106 -25.15 -6.80 -15.99
CA LEU A 106 -24.01 -5.99 -16.44
C LEU A 106 -23.15 -6.79 -17.43
N LEU A 107 -22.69 -7.97 -17.04
CA LEU A 107 -21.88 -8.82 -17.92
C LEU A 107 -22.62 -9.17 -19.21
N ARG A 108 -23.89 -9.57 -19.11
CA ARG A 108 -24.72 -9.89 -20.29
C ARG A 108 -24.88 -8.70 -21.24
N ARG A 109 -25.09 -7.49 -20.71
CA ARG A 109 -25.20 -6.26 -21.53
C ARG A 109 -23.88 -5.93 -22.23
N TRP A 110 -22.75 -6.09 -21.56
CA TRP A 110 -21.44 -5.92 -22.20
C TRP A 110 -21.21 -6.93 -23.33
N ILE A 111 -21.54 -8.20 -23.12
CA ILE A 111 -21.44 -9.26 -24.15
C ILE A 111 -22.36 -8.95 -25.33
N SER A 112 -23.62 -8.61 -25.05
CA SER A 112 -24.62 -8.28 -26.08
C SER A 112 -24.26 -7.03 -26.88
N ALA A 113 -23.48 -6.11 -26.30
CA ALA A 113 -22.93 -4.93 -26.98
C ALA A 113 -21.67 -5.23 -27.81
N GLY A 114 -21.32 -6.51 -27.98
CA GLY A 114 -20.17 -6.97 -28.76
C GLY A 114 -18.90 -7.19 -27.95
N ALA A 115 -18.97 -7.09 -26.62
CA ALA A 115 -17.84 -7.25 -25.70
C ALA A 115 -16.65 -6.36 -26.08
N GLN A 116 -16.88 -5.05 -26.21
CA GLN A 116 -15.86 -4.09 -26.61
C GLN A 116 -14.74 -4.01 -25.56
N THR A 117 -13.52 -3.77 -26.03
CA THR A 117 -12.34 -3.53 -25.18
C THR A 117 -12.06 -2.03 -25.09
N ILE A 118 -11.06 -1.66 -24.30
CA ILE A 118 -10.54 -0.30 -24.24
C ILE A 118 -9.77 0.04 -25.53
N ASP A 119 -9.87 1.29 -25.97
CA ASP A 119 -9.07 1.82 -27.07
C ASP A 119 -8.23 3.03 -26.61
N LYS A 120 -7.43 3.61 -27.52
CA LYS A 120 -6.54 4.74 -27.19
C LYS A 120 -7.29 6.04 -26.85
N THR A 121 -8.59 6.10 -27.17
CA THR A 121 -9.46 7.25 -26.91
C THR A 121 -10.29 7.08 -25.64
N SER A 122 -10.32 5.86 -25.07
CA SER A 122 -10.95 5.60 -23.77
C SER A 122 -10.41 6.55 -22.69
N PRO A 123 -11.30 7.18 -21.89
CA PRO A 123 -10.88 8.02 -20.77
C PRO A 123 -10.00 7.22 -19.80
N ARG A 124 -8.89 7.83 -19.36
CA ARG A 124 -8.01 7.21 -18.37
C ARG A 124 -8.54 7.49 -16.97
N PHE A 125 -8.43 6.48 -16.09
CA PHE A 125 -8.70 6.66 -14.68
C PHE A 125 -7.74 7.71 -14.10
N VAL A 126 -8.28 8.66 -13.33
CA VAL A 126 -7.48 9.74 -12.71
C VAL A 126 -7.31 9.49 -11.22
N ARG A 127 -8.42 9.23 -10.50
CA ARG A 127 -8.42 9.00 -9.05
C ARG A 127 -9.76 8.48 -8.54
N LEU A 128 -9.72 7.87 -7.36
CA LEU A 128 -10.87 7.47 -6.55
C LEU A 128 -11.11 8.51 -5.45
N GLU A 129 -12.33 9.02 -5.32
CA GLU A 129 -12.78 9.81 -4.17
C GLU A 129 -13.63 8.94 -3.27
N VAL A 130 -13.25 8.77 -2.01
CA VAL A 130 -14.08 8.04 -1.05
C VAL A 130 -14.51 8.98 0.09
N THR A 131 -15.80 8.93 0.41
CA THR A 131 -16.39 9.68 1.52
C THR A 131 -17.20 8.76 2.42
N PRO A 132 -17.09 8.90 3.76
CA PRO A 132 -16.16 9.79 4.46
C PRO A 132 -14.69 9.34 4.38
N GLN A 133 -13.75 10.28 4.52
CA GLN A 133 -12.31 9.99 4.58
C GLN A 133 -11.87 9.45 5.96
N GLN A 134 -12.64 9.78 7.00
CA GLN A 134 -12.44 9.32 8.37
C GLN A 134 -13.80 9.11 9.04
N VAL A 135 -13.95 8.03 9.78
CA VAL A 135 -15.09 7.72 10.62
C VAL A 135 -14.60 7.64 12.06
N VAL A 136 -15.21 8.41 12.95
CA VAL A 136 -15.02 8.29 14.39
C VAL A 136 -16.37 7.93 14.98
N PHE A 137 -16.54 6.67 15.35
CA PHE A 137 -17.75 6.19 15.99
C PHE A 137 -17.81 6.65 17.45
N SER A 138 -19.03 6.90 17.94
CA SER A 138 -19.28 7.13 19.36
C SER A 138 -19.51 5.84 20.11
N GLU A 139 -20.15 4.86 19.47
CA GLU A 139 -20.58 3.62 20.13
C GLU A 139 -20.33 2.39 19.24
N LYS A 140 -20.25 1.22 19.89
CA LYS A 140 -20.16 -0.06 19.20
C LYS A 140 -21.50 -0.37 18.51
N GLY A 141 -21.43 -0.91 17.29
CA GLY A 141 -22.60 -1.26 16.49
C GLY A 141 -23.13 -0.13 15.59
N GLU A 142 -22.62 1.10 15.73
CA GLU A 142 -22.89 2.15 14.76
C GLU A 142 -22.38 1.78 13.36
N SER A 143 -23.05 2.27 12.33
CA SER A 143 -22.72 1.97 10.94
C SER A 143 -22.78 3.22 10.07
N VAL A 144 -21.86 3.32 9.11
CA VAL A 144 -21.77 4.44 8.15
C VAL A 144 -21.52 3.89 6.75
N PRO A 145 -22.31 4.29 5.73
CA PRO A 145 -22.04 3.91 4.36
C PRO A 145 -20.86 4.72 3.79
N LEU A 146 -20.00 4.04 3.02
CA LEU A 146 -19.04 4.67 2.15
C LEU A 146 -19.68 5.01 0.80
N LYS A 147 -19.15 6.06 0.18
CA LYS A 147 -19.42 6.41 -1.21
C LYS A 147 -18.10 6.56 -1.94
N ALA A 148 -17.92 5.81 -3.02
CA ALA A 148 -16.74 5.83 -3.87
C ALA A 148 -17.07 6.42 -5.24
N ILE A 149 -16.41 7.51 -5.63
CA ILE A 149 -16.58 8.18 -6.93
C ILE A 149 -15.30 8.02 -7.75
N ALA A 150 -15.41 7.40 -8.92
CA ALA A 150 -14.32 7.37 -9.91
C ALA A 150 -14.32 8.67 -10.71
N VAL A 151 -13.13 9.23 -10.93
CA VAL A 151 -12.93 10.42 -11.76
C VAL A 151 -12.07 10.06 -12.97
N TRP A 152 -12.56 10.38 -14.17
CA TRP A 152 -11.94 10.05 -15.45
C TRP A 152 -11.34 11.29 -16.14
N SER A 153 -10.40 11.07 -17.06
CA SER A 153 -9.64 12.14 -17.72
C SER A 153 -10.47 13.05 -18.62
N ASP A 154 -11.65 12.61 -19.05
CA ASP A 154 -12.61 13.40 -19.82
C ASP A 154 -13.57 14.23 -18.92
N GLY A 155 -13.32 14.21 -17.60
CA GLY A 155 -14.13 14.89 -16.59
C GLY A 155 -15.39 14.12 -16.17
N THR A 156 -15.61 12.91 -16.70
CA THR A 156 -16.70 12.03 -16.24
C THR A 156 -16.46 11.58 -14.81
N ARG A 157 -17.55 11.52 -14.04
CA ARG A 157 -17.57 11.09 -12.65
C ARG A 157 -18.70 10.10 -12.47
N GLU A 158 -18.42 8.99 -11.80
CA GLU A 158 -19.42 7.95 -11.55
C GLU A 158 -19.31 7.44 -10.12
N ASP A 159 -20.46 7.22 -9.48
CA ASP A 159 -20.53 6.47 -8.23
C ASP A 159 -20.26 4.99 -8.50
N VAL A 160 -19.10 4.52 -8.08
CA VAL A 160 -18.60 3.17 -8.29
C VAL A 160 -18.63 2.36 -7.00
N THR A 161 -19.41 2.79 -5.99
CA THR A 161 -19.52 2.09 -4.70
C THR A 161 -19.90 0.62 -4.89
N CYS A 162 -20.86 0.33 -5.79
CA CYS A 162 -21.30 -1.03 -6.11
C CYS A 162 -20.27 -1.88 -6.87
N LEU A 163 -19.19 -1.27 -7.37
CA LEU A 163 -18.09 -1.94 -8.07
C LEU A 163 -16.79 -1.95 -7.25
N THR A 164 -16.77 -1.21 -6.14
CA THR A 164 -15.59 -1.09 -5.28
C THR A 164 -15.47 -2.34 -4.41
N ARG A 165 -14.24 -2.84 -4.25
CA ARG A 165 -13.91 -3.85 -3.25
C ARG A 165 -13.48 -3.17 -1.96
N PHE A 166 -14.11 -3.52 -0.85
CA PHE A 166 -13.77 -3.03 0.48
C PHE A 166 -13.07 -4.11 1.30
N GLU A 167 -12.11 -3.71 2.13
CA GLU A 167 -11.35 -4.61 3.00
C GLU A 167 -11.05 -3.87 4.31
N SER A 168 -11.39 -4.46 5.46
CA SER A 168 -10.90 -3.96 6.74
C SER A 168 -9.50 -4.49 7.02
N LYS A 169 -8.64 -3.67 7.62
CA LYS A 169 -7.34 -4.12 8.14
C LYS A 169 -7.41 -4.74 9.53
N ASP A 170 -8.52 -4.53 10.25
CA ASP A 170 -8.78 -5.16 11.53
C ASP A 170 -10.30 -5.24 11.78
N ASP A 171 -10.88 -6.40 11.46
CA ASP A 171 -12.31 -6.69 11.65
C ASP A 171 -12.73 -6.71 13.13
N SER A 172 -11.78 -6.78 14.08
CA SER A 172 -12.10 -6.68 15.51
C SER A 172 -12.46 -5.25 15.93
N VAL A 173 -11.97 -4.25 15.19
CA VAL A 173 -12.28 -2.82 15.38
C VAL A 173 -13.47 -2.41 14.52
N ALA A 174 -13.44 -2.71 13.23
CA ALA A 174 -14.53 -2.40 12.30
C ALA A 174 -14.60 -3.40 11.16
N GLU A 175 -15.82 -3.84 10.82
CA GLU A 175 -16.08 -4.65 9.63
C GLU A 175 -16.62 -3.77 8.49
N VAL A 176 -16.53 -4.25 7.25
CA VAL A 176 -17.13 -3.59 6.09
C VAL A 176 -17.89 -4.59 5.23
N THR A 177 -19.12 -4.24 4.83
CA THR A 177 -19.91 -5.08 3.92
C THR A 177 -19.47 -4.91 2.45
N PRO A 178 -19.80 -5.85 1.55
CA PRO A 178 -19.55 -5.67 0.12
C PRO A 178 -20.18 -4.40 -0.45
N GLU A 179 -21.30 -3.93 0.09
CA GLU A 179 -22.00 -2.69 -0.30
C GLU A 179 -21.30 -1.42 0.22
N GLY A 180 -20.22 -1.56 0.99
CA GLY A 180 -19.44 -0.45 1.50
C GLY A 180 -19.97 0.14 2.81
N THR A 181 -20.78 -0.61 3.57
CA THR A 181 -21.20 -0.16 4.91
C THR A 181 -20.19 -0.59 5.96
N ILE A 182 -19.58 0.38 6.64
CA ILE A 182 -18.67 0.13 7.77
C ILE A 182 -19.49 0.00 9.05
N SER A 183 -19.20 -1.01 9.87
CA SER A 183 -19.82 -1.19 11.18
C SER A 183 -18.78 -1.30 12.29
N SER A 184 -18.99 -0.59 13.39
CA SER A 184 -18.13 -0.58 14.58
C SER A 184 -18.24 -1.88 15.38
N LYS A 185 -17.10 -2.54 15.67
CA LYS A 185 -17.02 -3.81 16.41
C LYS A 185 -16.33 -3.69 17.77
N GLY A 186 -15.31 -2.85 17.89
CA GLY A 186 -14.48 -2.75 19.09
C GLY A 186 -13.66 -1.47 19.10
N ALA A 187 -13.21 -1.06 20.29
CA ALA A 187 -12.41 0.13 20.43
C ALA A 187 -11.04 -0.07 19.77
N GLY A 188 -10.56 0.93 19.03
CA GLY A 188 -9.30 0.85 18.32
C GLY A 188 -9.19 1.85 17.16
N ASP A 189 -8.15 1.65 16.38
CA ASP A 189 -7.81 2.42 15.19
C ASP A 189 -7.52 1.44 14.06
N THR A 190 -8.32 1.46 13.01
CA THR A 190 -8.11 0.64 11.83
C THR A 190 -8.36 1.43 10.56
N TYR A 191 -8.17 0.78 9.42
CA TYR A 191 -8.42 1.34 8.11
C TYR A 191 -9.31 0.38 7.31
N VAL A 192 -10.29 0.95 6.62
CA VAL A 192 -11.03 0.27 5.56
C VAL A 192 -10.46 0.74 4.22
N ILE A 193 -9.93 -0.19 3.45
CA ILE A 193 -9.33 0.06 2.13
C ILE A 193 -10.37 -0.14 1.05
N SER A 194 -10.50 0.84 0.17
CA SER A 194 -11.35 0.82 -1.02
C SER A 194 -10.48 0.64 -2.26
N TYR A 195 -10.77 -0.38 -3.06
CA TYR A 195 -10.08 -0.66 -4.33
C TYR A 195 -11.03 -0.54 -5.51
N TYR A 196 -10.65 0.27 -6.50
CA TYR A 196 -11.34 0.39 -7.78
C TYR A 196 -10.33 0.82 -8.86
N ASP A 197 -10.22 0.05 -9.94
CA ASP A 197 -9.16 0.21 -10.96
C ASP A 197 -7.77 0.27 -10.24
N ASN A 198 -6.92 1.23 -10.58
CA ASN A 198 -5.66 1.54 -9.91
C ASN A 198 -5.84 2.48 -8.70
N GLY A 199 -7.08 2.83 -8.36
CA GLY A 199 -7.42 3.67 -7.22
C GLY A 199 -7.44 2.86 -5.92
N ILE A 200 -6.62 3.28 -4.97
CA ILE A 200 -6.62 2.78 -3.59
C ILE A 200 -6.88 3.95 -2.66
N PHE A 201 -7.88 3.81 -1.79
CA PHE A 201 -8.17 4.82 -0.76
C PHE A 201 -8.33 4.16 0.61
N SER A 202 -7.70 4.75 1.63
CA SER A 202 -7.77 4.27 3.01
C SER A 202 -8.66 5.18 3.84
N THR A 203 -9.86 4.73 4.18
CA THR A 203 -10.72 5.42 5.14
C THR A 203 -10.30 5.01 6.56
N GLN A 204 -9.88 5.97 7.38
CA GLN A 204 -9.56 5.69 8.78
C GLN A 204 -10.84 5.49 9.59
N VAL A 205 -10.87 4.44 10.41
CA VAL A 205 -12.01 4.12 11.28
C VAL A 205 -11.53 4.01 12.71
N ILE A 206 -12.13 4.81 13.58
CA ILE A 206 -11.79 4.88 15.01
C ILE A 206 -13.04 4.62 15.83
N LEU A 207 -12.93 3.75 16.83
CA LEU A 207 -13.82 3.73 17.97
C LEU A 207 -12.98 4.04 19.22
N PRO A 208 -13.20 5.17 19.91
CA PRO A 208 -12.39 5.54 21.07
C PRO A 208 -12.49 4.51 22.20
N VAL A 209 -11.39 4.30 22.94
CA VAL A 209 -11.41 3.44 24.15
C VAL A 209 -12.23 4.06 25.28
N LYS A 210 -12.28 5.39 25.31
CA LYS A 210 -13.10 6.17 26.23
C LYS A 210 -13.54 7.46 25.54
N LYS A 211 -14.81 7.80 25.68
CA LYS A 211 -15.31 9.10 25.23
C LYS A 211 -14.92 10.16 26.26
N TYR A 212 -14.22 11.19 25.80
CA TYR A 212 -13.99 12.40 26.58
C TYR A 212 -14.80 13.53 25.95
N GLU A 213 -15.52 14.28 26.75
CA GLU A 213 -15.94 15.61 26.33
C GLU A 213 -14.71 16.54 26.30
N ASN A 214 -14.72 17.58 25.47
CA ASN A 214 -13.56 18.48 25.32
C ASN A 214 -13.11 19.09 26.67
N SER A 215 -14.03 19.29 27.61
CA SER A 215 -13.76 19.79 28.96
C SER A 215 -13.07 18.78 29.88
N GLN A 216 -13.08 17.49 29.53
CA GLN A 216 -12.56 16.38 30.34
C GLN A 216 -11.20 15.86 29.88
N TYR A 217 -10.75 16.26 28.68
CA TYR A 217 -9.43 15.90 28.19
C TYR A 217 -8.40 16.90 28.75
N PRO A 218 -7.28 16.45 29.33
CA PRO A 218 -6.29 17.34 29.91
C PRO A 218 -5.73 18.30 28.86
N ASP A 219 -5.38 19.50 29.29
CA ASP A 219 -4.62 20.43 28.46
C ASP A 219 -3.15 19.96 28.44
N VAL A 220 -2.76 19.33 27.33
CA VAL A 220 -1.44 18.73 27.16
C VAL A 220 -0.59 19.70 26.32
N PRO A 221 0.56 20.16 26.83
CA PRO A 221 1.47 21.01 26.06
C PRO A 221 1.90 20.34 24.75
N THR A 222 1.90 21.11 23.67
CA THR A 222 2.30 20.65 22.33
C THR A 222 3.39 21.58 21.78
N PRO A 223 4.64 21.49 22.29
CA PRO A 223 5.71 22.43 21.93
C PRO A 223 6.15 22.31 20.47
N THR A 224 5.88 21.17 19.82
CA THR A 224 6.15 20.96 18.40
C THR A 224 4.89 20.57 17.62
N LYS A 225 4.93 20.73 16.30
CA LYS A 225 3.88 20.22 15.40
C LYS A 225 3.70 18.70 15.49
N ILE A 226 4.77 17.97 15.83
CA ILE A 226 4.70 16.51 16.00
C ILE A 226 3.86 16.19 17.24
N ASP A 227 4.06 16.92 18.34
CA ASP A 227 3.26 16.76 19.55
C ASP A 227 1.79 17.09 19.29
N GLU A 228 1.50 18.14 18.52
CA GLU A 228 0.12 18.45 18.11
C GLU A 228 -0.54 17.27 17.40
N HIS A 229 0.15 16.64 16.44
CA HIS A 229 -0.39 15.46 15.74
C HIS A 229 -0.60 14.27 16.68
N VAL A 230 0.36 13.99 17.57
CA VAL A 230 0.28 12.89 18.54
C VAL A 230 -0.87 13.10 19.51
N VAL A 231 -0.96 14.27 20.15
CA VAL A 231 -2.03 14.61 21.11
C VAL A 231 -3.40 14.60 20.43
N ASN A 232 -3.51 15.15 19.22
CA ASN A 232 -4.76 15.09 18.45
C ASN A 232 -5.19 13.64 18.16
N LYS A 233 -4.23 12.74 17.86
CA LYS A 233 -4.53 11.33 17.64
C LYS A 233 -4.96 10.64 18.93
N LEU A 234 -4.24 10.83 20.04
CA LEU A 234 -4.58 10.27 21.34
C LEU A 234 -5.96 10.75 21.82
N ARG A 235 -6.29 12.03 21.61
CA ARG A 235 -7.61 12.58 21.90
C ARG A 235 -8.71 11.87 21.12
N LYS A 236 -8.53 11.64 19.81
CA LYS A 236 -9.48 10.88 18.98
C LYS A 236 -9.64 9.44 19.44
N LEU A 237 -8.58 8.82 19.94
CA LEU A 237 -8.61 7.46 20.48
C LEU A 237 -9.18 7.39 21.89
N GLY A 238 -9.40 8.52 22.56
CA GLY A 238 -9.82 8.50 23.95
C GLY A 238 -8.71 8.04 24.89
N ILE A 239 -7.46 8.39 24.59
CA ILE A 239 -6.29 8.04 25.39
C ILE A 239 -5.70 9.33 25.94
N GLN A 240 -5.51 9.40 27.26
CA GLN A 240 -4.75 10.49 27.88
C GLN A 240 -3.26 10.14 27.85
N PRO A 241 -2.38 11.08 27.48
CA PRO A 241 -0.94 10.86 27.58
C PRO A 241 -0.52 10.56 29.01
N SER A 242 0.54 9.79 29.19
CA SER A 242 1.15 9.62 30.51
C SER A 242 1.81 10.92 30.98
N GLU A 243 1.97 11.04 32.30
CA GLU A 243 2.75 12.12 32.90
C GLU A 243 4.19 12.15 32.38
N LEU A 244 4.84 13.31 32.53
CA LEU A 244 6.23 13.47 32.15
C LEU A 244 7.11 12.50 32.96
N CYS A 245 7.91 11.71 32.27
CA CYS A 245 8.82 10.76 32.90
C CYS A 245 9.93 11.47 33.72
N THR A 246 10.49 10.77 34.70
CA THR A 246 11.63 11.29 35.49
C THR A 246 12.89 11.40 34.64
N ASP A 247 13.92 12.08 35.14
CA ASP A 247 15.18 12.23 34.41
C ASP A 247 15.93 10.91 34.24
N GLU A 248 15.87 10.01 35.23
CA GLU A 248 16.42 8.66 35.14
C GLU A 248 15.73 7.84 34.05
N GLU A 249 14.40 7.90 34.01
CA GLU A 249 13.62 7.21 32.99
C GLU A 249 13.86 7.79 31.60
N PHE A 250 13.91 9.12 31.49
CA PHE A 250 14.21 9.82 30.24
C PHE A 250 15.56 9.38 29.70
N LEU A 251 16.63 9.49 30.52
CA LEU A 251 17.99 9.16 30.08
C LEU A 251 18.08 7.70 29.61
N ARG A 252 17.49 6.76 30.38
CA ARG A 252 17.48 5.35 29.99
C ARG A 252 16.75 5.13 28.66
N ARG A 253 15.56 5.72 28.47
CA ARG A 253 14.74 5.54 27.26
C ARG A 253 15.42 6.17 26.05
N VAL A 254 15.88 7.41 26.16
CA VAL A 254 16.51 8.12 25.04
C VAL A 254 17.83 7.48 24.62
N SER A 255 18.65 6.97 25.55
CA SER A 255 19.88 6.25 25.17
C SER A 255 19.57 4.94 24.43
N LEU A 256 18.57 4.18 24.87
CA LEU A 256 18.15 2.96 24.17
C LEU A 256 17.57 3.26 22.79
N ASP A 257 16.72 4.28 22.67
CA ASP A 257 16.08 4.62 21.39
C ASP A 257 17.08 5.22 20.40
N MET A 258 17.98 6.08 20.86
CA MET A 258 18.92 6.78 20.00
C MET A 258 20.14 5.94 19.65
N THR A 259 20.70 5.19 20.60
CA THR A 259 21.99 4.49 20.40
C THR A 259 21.93 3.00 20.64
N GLY A 260 20.78 2.43 21.03
CA GLY A 260 20.64 1.00 21.30
C GLY A 260 21.35 0.53 22.57
N THR A 261 21.84 1.44 23.41
CA THR A 261 22.68 1.13 24.58
C THR A 261 22.21 1.85 25.83
N LEU A 262 22.52 1.29 27.00
CA LEU A 262 22.29 1.96 28.28
C LEU A 262 23.36 3.03 28.54
N PRO A 263 23.03 4.13 29.27
CA PRO A 263 24.02 5.12 29.70
C PRO A 263 25.00 4.51 30.71
N ALA A 264 26.23 5.01 30.72
CA ALA A 264 27.25 4.58 31.69
C ALA A 264 26.92 5.11 33.10
N PRO A 265 27.39 4.46 34.19
CA PRO A 265 27.10 4.91 35.55
C PRO A 265 27.50 6.36 35.85
N ASP A 266 28.64 6.83 35.31
CA ASP A 266 29.09 8.21 35.50
C ASP A 266 28.22 9.21 34.72
N GLU A 267 27.83 8.86 33.49
CA GLU A 267 26.90 9.66 32.68
C GLU A 267 25.55 9.84 33.37
N ILE A 268 25.03 8.80 34.03
CA ILE A 268 23.80 8.89 34.83
C ILE A 268 24.00 9.92 35.96
N ARG A 269 25.09 9.82 36.73
CA ARG A 269 25.36 10.74 37.85
C ARG A 269 25.48 12.18 37.38
N GLU A 270 26.20 12.41 36.29
CA GLU A 270 26.37 13.74 35.70
C GLU A 270 25.03 14.33 35.25
N PHE A 271 24.22 13.57 34.52
CA PHE A 271 22.92 14.02 34.01
C PHE A 271 21.91 14.33 35.12
N LEU A 272 21.92 13.53 36.20
CA LEU A 272 21.02 13.75 37.35
C LEU A 272 21.46 14.94 38.21
N ASN A 273 22.75 15.25 38.26
CA ASN A 273 23.27 16.41 38.97
C ASN A 273 23.15 17.71 38.14
N ASP A 274 22.89 17.62 36.84
CA ASP A 274 22.63 18.78 36.00
C ASP A 274 21.24 19.39 36.31
N SER A 275 21.24 20.68 36.63
CA SER A 275 20.04 21.48 36.94
C SER A 275 19.58 22.38 35.79
N SER A 276 20.26 22.31 34.64
CA SER A 276 19.88 23.02 33.42
C SER A 276 18.48 22.61 32.96
N THR A 277 17.66 23.58 32.57
CA THR A 277 16.35 23.34 31.94
C THR A 277 16.50 22.70 30.56
N GLU A 278 17.68 22.83 29.94
CA GLU A 278 17.98 22.35 28.59
C GLU A 278 18.68 20.98 28.57
N LYS A 279 18.96 20.37 29.73
CA LYS A 279 19.78 19.15 29.81
C LYS A 279 19.26 18.01 28.94
N ARG A 280 17.94 17.87 28.82
CA ARG A 280 17.30 16.85 27.97
C ARG A 280 17.56 17.08 26.50
N ALA A 281 17.39 18.32 26.01
CA ALA A 281 17.67 18.68 24.63
C ALA A 281 19.16 18.53 24.31
N GLN A 282 20.04 19.00 25.20
CA GLN A 282 21.49 18.86 25.05
C GLN A 282 21.93 17.39 25.01
N LYS A 283 21.33 16.54 25.85
CA LYS A 283 21.59 15.10 25.83
C LYS A 283 21.14 14.45 24.52
N ILE A 284 20.00 14.86 23.94
CA ILE A 284 19.57 14.38 22.63
C ILE A 284 20.57 14.76 21.54
N GLU A 285 20.99 16.03 21.49
CA GLU A 285 21.97 16.51 20.52
C GLU A 285 23.30 15.75 20.64
N GLU A 286 23.76 15.52 21.88
CA GLU A 286 24.98 14.75 22.12
C GLU A 286 24.84 13.30 21.64
N LEU A 287 23.73 12.62 21.96
CA LEU A 287 23.49 11.24 21.52
C LEU A 287 23.45 11.11 19.99
N LEU A 288 22.89 12.08 19.29
CA LEU A 288 22.84 12.12 17.82
C LEU A 288 24.24 12.13 17.19
N THR A 289 25.25 12.66 17.89
CA THR A 289 26.63 12.70 17.38
C THR A 289 27.41 11.40 17.60
N ARG A 290 26.88 10.46 18.39
CA ARG A 290 27.59 9.22 18.72
C ARG A 290 27.66 8.27 17.51
N PRO A 291 28.79 7.58 17.27
CA PRO A 291 28.86 6.50 16.28
C PRO A 291 27.81 5.40 16.51
N ALA A 292 27.41 5.18 17.77
CA ALA A 292 26.37 4.24 18.14
C ALA A 292 24.98 4.64 17.59
N TYR A 293 24.67 5.93 17.45
CA TYR A 293 23.44 6.38 16.81
C TYR A 293 23.39 5.93 15.35
N VAL A 294 24.48 6.19 14.60
CA VAL A 294 24.61 5.77 13.22
C VAL A 294 24.44 4.25 13.10
N ALA A 295 25.18 3.47 13.89
CA ALA A 295 25.07 2.01 13.86
C ALA A 295 23.64 1.51 14.15
N TRP A 296 23.00 2.06 15.18
CA TRP A 296 21.67 1.66 15.62
C TRP A 296 20.59 1.97 14.58
N TRP A 297 20.51 3.22 14.13
CA TRP A 297 19.49 3.64 13.16
C TRP A 297 19.72 3.04 11.77
N SER A 298 20.96 2.79 11.38
CA SER A 298 21.26 2.09 10.13
C SER A 298 20.75 0.65 10.14
N MET A 299 20.89 -0.04 11.27
CA MET A 299 20.31 -1.37 11.46
C MET A 299 18.78 -1.32 11.36
N LYS A 300 18.13 -0.41 12.12
CA LYS A 300 16.67 -0.26 12.12
C LYS A 300 16.10 0.04 10.73
N LEU A 301 16.75 0.92 9.99
CA LEU A 301 16.35 1.26 8.62
C LEU A 301 16.64 0.13 7.64
N SER A 302 17.75 -0.60 7.81
CA SER A 302 18.07 -1.79 7.02
C SER A 302 17.02 -2.88 7.19
N ASP A 303 16.55 -3.13 8.41
CA ASP A 303 15.46 -4.06 8.70
C ASP A 303 14.14 -3.60 8.06
N LEU A 304 13.79 -2.33 8.25
CA LEU A 304 12.56 -1.75 7.69
C LEU A 304 12.53 -1.84 6.16
N THR A 305 13.68 -1.66 5.52
CA THR A 305 13.81 -1.64 4.06
C THR A 305 14.11 -3.03 3.47
N GLY A 306 14.24 -4.07 4.31
CA GLY A 306 14.40 -5.45 3.87
C GLY A 306 15.81 -5.79 3.37
N SER A 307 16.85 -5.18 3.95
CA SER A 307 18.25 -5.50 3.69
C SER A 307 18.61 -6.91 4.16
N ASN A 308 18.21 -7.92 3.39
CA ASN A 308 18.33 -9.32 3.76
C ASN A 308 18.75 -10.17 2.55
N ALA A 309 19.90 -10.83 2.68
CA ALA A 309 20.44 -11.72 1.66
C ALA A 309 19.48 -12.89 1.31
N GLY A 310 18.62 -13.31 2.24
CA GLY A 310 17.62 -14.34 2.01
C GLY A 310 16.57 -13.98 0.94
N TYR A 311 16.29 -12.68 0.74
CA TYR A 311 15.40 -12.22 -0.34
C TYR A 311 16.05 -12.29 -1.72
N LEU A 312 17.38 -12.43 -1.79
CA LEU A 312 18.14 -12.52 -3.04
C LEU A 312 18.45 -13.97 -3.44
N GLY A 313 17.86 -14.94 -2.73
CA GLY A 313 18.09 -16.37 -2.93
C GLY A 313 19.49 -16.83 -2.56
N ALA A 314 19.86 -18.05 -3.00
CA ALA A 314 21.15 -18.66 -2.70
C ALA A 314 22.23 -18.31 -3.73
N THR A 315 22.31 -17.04 -4.15
CA THR A 315 23.35 -16.58 -5.07
C THR A 315 24.60 -16.13 -4.30
N GLU A 316 25.79 -16.26 -4.90
CA GLU A 316 27.03 -15.75 -4.31
C GLU A 316 27.01 -14.22 -4.12
N MET A 317 26.13 -13.53 -4.85
CA MET A 317 25.92 -12.08 -4.78
C MET A 317 24.99 -11.64 -3.66
N ALA A 318 24.24 -12.55 -3.05
CA ALA A 318 23.24 -12.21 -2.04
C ALA A 318 23.83 -11.48 -0.82
N GLN A 319 24.98 -11.95 -0.31
CA GLN A 319 25.67 -11.35 0.83
C GLN A 319 26.35 -10.02 0.47
N PRO A 320 27.14 -9.91 -0.62
CA PRO A 320 27.70 -8.64 -1.06
C PRO A 320 26.64 -7.55 -1.26
N VAL A 321 25.52 -7.86 -1.91
CA VAL A 321 24.46 -6.89 -2.20
C VAL A 321 23.76 -6.42 -0.91
N ALA A 322 23.44 -7.34 0.01
CA ALA A 322 22.87 -6.96 1.31
C ALA A 322 23.85 -6.10 2.14
N GLY A 323 25.15 -6.44 2.11
CA GLY A 323 26.19 -5.63 2.77
C GLY A 323 26.32 -4.24 2.16
N GLN A 324 26.22 -4.13 0.83
CA GLN A 324 26.17 -2.83 0.16
C GLN A 324 24.91 -2.06 0.56
N TRP A 325 23.72 -2.68 0.56
CA TRP A 325 22.51 -1.99 1.02
C TRP A 325 22.68 -1.36 2.42
N ASN A 326 23.17 -2.15 3.37
CA ASN A 326 23.42 -1.68 4.73
C ASN A 326 24.44 -0.52 4.75
N ALA A 327 25.54 -0.63 4.03
CA ALA A 327 26.54 0.43 3.94
C ALA A 327 25.99 1.72 3.33
N TRP A 328 25.12 1.62 2.31
CA TRP A 328 24.46 2.78 1.70
C TRP A 328 23.55 3.48 2.71
N ILE A 329 22.69 2.73 3.41
CA ILE A 329 21.84 3.28 4.47
C ILE A 329 22.71 3.94 5.56
N GLN A 330 23.79 3.27 5.96
CA GLN A 330 24.66 3.74 7.02
C GLN A 330 25.25 5.11 6.72
N ARG A 331 25.78 5.30 5.52
CA ARG A 331 26.30 6.60 5.09
C ARG A 331 25.22 7.68 5.10
N ARG A 332 23.99 7.37 4.66
CA ARG A 332 22.90 8.35 4.64
C ARG A 332 22.46 8.77 6.04
N VAL A 333 22.51 7.86 7.02
CA VAL A 333 22.27 8.19 8.42
C VAL A 333 23.41 9.06 8.96
N GLU A 334 24.66 8.70 8.67
CA GLU A 334 25.85 9.46 9.08
C GLU A 334 25.86 10.90 8.52
N GLU A 335 25.46 11.06 7.25
CA GLU A 335 25.34 12.35 6.56
C GLU A 335 24.05 13.11 6.92
N ASN A 336 23.22 12.58 7.82
CA ASN A 336 21.92 13.14 8.22
C ASN A 336 21.01 13.46 7.02
N VAL A 337 20.94 12.54 6.05
CA VAL A 337 20.12 12.69 4.85
C VAL A 337 18.65 12.51 5.20
N GLY A 338 17.80 13.41 4.67
CA GLY A 338 16.35 13.37 4.88
C GLY A 338 15.72 12.05 4.43
N TRP A 339 14.76 11.57 5.22
CA TRP A 339 14.04 10.31 4.95
C TRP A 339 13.39 10.26 3.56
N ASP A 340 12.86 11.39 3.08
CA ASP A 340 12.30 11.54 1.75
C ASP A 340 13.32 11.24 0.64
N LYS A 341 14.58 11.68 0.82
CA LYS A 341 15.68 11.40 -0.10
C LYS A 341 16.16 9.96 -0.01
N ILE A 342 16.23 9.38 1.20
CA ILE A 342 16.57 7.97 1.40
C ILE A 342 15.55 7.09 0.66
N VAL A 343 14.26 7.30 0.89
CA VAL A 343 13.18 6.55 0.24
C VAL A 343 13.18 6.76 -1.26
N SER A 344 13.34 8.00 -1.73
CA SER A 344 13.44 8.30 -3.16
C SER A 344 14.64 7.58 -3.80
N GLY A 345 15.78 7.55 -3.11
CA GLY A 345 16.99 6.83 -3.55
C GLY A 345 16.79 5.32 -3.68
N ILE A 346 15.92 4.72 -2.86
CA ILE A 346 15.57 3.30 -2.96
C ILE A 346 14.53 3.07 -4.08
N ILE A 347 13.44 3.83 -4.08
CA ILE A 347 12.30 3.61 -5.01
C ILE A 347 12.70 3.94 -6.46
N LEU A 348 13.52 4.97 -6.66
CA LEU A 348 13.97 5.42 -7.98
C LEU A 348 15.32 4.80 -8.38
N GLY A 349 15.77 3.75 -7.67
CA GLY A 349 16.97 2.97 -7.95
C GLY A 349 17.19 2.68 -9.43
N THR A 350 18.26 3.23 -10.01
CA THR A 350 18.72 2.90 -11.36
C THR A 350 19.98 2.07 -11.29
N SER A 351 19.99 0.88 -11.91
CA SER A 351 21.20 0.05 -11.96
C SER A 351 22.25 0.59 -12.90
N ARG A 352 21.87 1.05 -14.10
CA ARG A 352 22.80 1.60 -15.09
C ARG A 352 22.57 3.09 -15.30
N LEU A 353 23.65 3.86 -15.35
CA LEU A 353 23.56 5.31 -15.57
C LEU A 353 23.14 5.65 -17.00
N PRO A 354 22.48 6.80 -17.23
CA PRO A 354 22.17 7.26 -18.57
C PRO A 354 23.42 7.35 -19.44
N GLY A 355 23.42 6.63 -20.57
CA GLY A 355 24.54 6.62 -21.53
C GLY A 355 25.69 5.66 -21.20
N GLN A 356 25.67 5.01 -20.03
CA GLN A 356 26.67 4.00 -19.66
C GLN A 356 26.49 2.73 -20.50
N THR A 357 27.57 2.22 -21.09
CA THR A 357 27.53 0.96 -21.84
C THR A 357 27.34 -0.23 -20.88
N PHE A 358 27.01 -1.39 -21.44
CA PHE A 358 26.93 -2.61 -20.64
C PHE A 358 28.30 -3.02 -20.08
N GLU A 359 29.37 -2.90 -20.87
CA GLU A 359 30.73 -3.19 -20.40
C GLU A 359 31.19 -2.25 -19.28
N GLU A 360 30.89 -0.95 -19.40
CA GLU A 360 31.21 0.05 -18.37
C GLU A 360 30.46 -0.21 -17.07
N PHE A 361 29.18 -0.60 -17.17
CA PHE A 361 28.39 -1.01 -16.01
C PHE A 361 29.00 -2.23 -15.33
N MET A 362 29.37 -3.26 -16.09
CA MET A 362 29.94 -4.49 -15.53
C MET A 362 31.31 -4.31 -14.91
N ALA A 363 32.16 -3.46 -15.50
CA ALA A 363 33.42 -3.07 -14.89
C ALA A 363 33.19 -2.40 -13.53
N GLN A 364 32.27 -1.44 -13.46
CA GLN A 364 31.93 -0.73 -12.22
C GLN A 364 31.35 -1.65 -11.14
N GLN A 365 30.41 -2.54 -11.48
CA GLN A 365 29.85 -3.51 -10.50
C GLN A 365 30.92 -4.47 -9.98
N SER A 366 31.87 -4.86 -10.83
CA SER A 366 33.01 -5.69 -10.43
C SER A 366 33.91 -4.97 -9.42
N GLU A 367 34.10 -3.65 -9.57
CA GLU A 367 34.85 -2.84 -8.59
C GLU A 367 34.13 -2.78 -7.22
N PHE A 368 32.81 -2.67 -7.21
CA PHE A 368 32.02 -2.64 -5.95
C PHE A 368 31.99 -3.98 -5.21
N THR A 369 32.18 -5.08 -5.94
CA THR A 369 32.13 -6.44 -5.37
C THR A 369 33.52 -7.07 -5.22
N SER A 370 34.58 -6.36 -5.62
CA SER A 370 35.98 -6.75 -5.42
C SER A 370 36.28 -7.08 -3.96
N ILE A 371 37.08 -8.13 -3.75
CA ILE A 371 37.52 -8.60 -2.42
C ILE A 371 38.81 -7.89 -1.98
N LYS A 372 39.62 -7.39 -2.92
CA LYS A 372 40.94 -6.79 -2.64
C LYS A 372 40.90 -5.27 -2.55
N ASP A 373 40.20 -4.63 -3.49
CA ASP A 373 40.17 -3.18 -3.67
C ASP A 373 38.73 -2.72 -3.95
N ARG A 374 37.85 -2.87 -2.96
CA ARG A 374 36.44 -2.52 -3.08
C ARG A 374 36.30 -1.01 -3.20
N ALA A 375 35.77 -0.52 -4.32
CA ALA A 375 35.43 0.88 -4.47
C ALA A 375 34.26 1.26 -3.54
N ASP A 376 34.30 2.47 -2.98
CA ASP A 376 33.23 3.00 -2.12
C ASP A 376 32.01 3.43 -2.95
N PHE A 377 31.12 2.48 -3.21
CA PHE A 377 29.89 2.74 -3.95
C PHE A 377 28.91 3.66 -3.18
N THR A 378 29.05 3.79 -1.86
CA THR A 378 28.16 4.64 -1.04
C THR A 378 28.37 6.12 -1.33
N ALA A 379 29.54 6.49 -1.87
CA ALA A 379 29.90 7.86 -2.25
C ALA A 379 29.19 8.38 -3.49
N LEU A 380 28.56 7.49 -4.26
CA LEU A 380 27.78 7.90 -5.40
C LEU A 380 26.58 8.71 -4.90
N ASP A 381 26.39 9.90 -5.45
CA ASP A 381 25.23 10.76 -5.21
C ASP A 381 23.93 10.20 -5.84
N ASN A 382 24.01 8.95 -6.34
CA ASN A 382 22.95 8.26 -7.05
C ASN A 382 22.00 7.52 -6.09
N THR A 383 20.89 7.11 -6.69
CA THR A 383 19.95 6.12 -6.16
C THR A 383 20.64 4.78 -5.90
N MET A 384 20.06 3.93 -5.05
CA MET A 384 20.55 2.57 -4.78
C MET A 384 20.79 1.84 -6.13
N PRO A 385 22.03 1.37 -6.42
CA PRO A 385 22.35 0.78 -7.72
C PRO A 385 21.73 -0.62 -7.89
N HIS A 386 21.41 -1.27 -6.78
CA HIS A 386 20.69 -2.54 -6.79
C HIS A 386 19.20 -2.27 -6.94
N TYR A 387 18.72 -2.36 -8.19
CA TYR A 387 17.30 -2.48 -8.42
C TYR A 387 16.84 -3.76 -7.74
N TRP A 388 15.80 -3.66 -6.91
CA TRP A 388 15.14 -4.82 -6.32
C TRP A 388 14.82 -5.82 -7.43
N ALA A 389 15.42 -7.00 -7.41
CA ALA A 389 14.88 -8.15 -8.11
C ALA A 389 13.53 -8.46 -7.44
N ARG A 390 12.47 -7.76 -7.87
CA ARG A 390 11.14 -8.08 -7.40
C ARG A 390 10.85 -9.52 -7.85
N ASP A 391 10.28 -10.34 -6.97
CA ASP A 391 9.93 -11.76 -7.20
C ASP A 391 9.02 -12.03 -8.42
N ASN A 392 8.59 -10.97 -9.12
CA ASN A 392 7.77 -10.95 -10.32
C ASN A 392 8.58 -10.90 -11.64
N MET A 393 9.91 -10.92 -11.59
CA MET A 393 10.77 -11.11 -12.77
C MET A 393 10.71 -12.58 -13.23
N SER A 394 9.70 -12.92 -14.03
CA SER A 394 9.38 -14.29 -14.43
C SER A 394 9.87 -14.67 -15.83
N VAL A 395 10.32 -13.70 -16.63
CA VAL A 395 10.87 -13.95 -17.96
C VAL A 395 12.40 -14.14 -17.87
N PRO A 396 12.98 -15.21 -18.45
CA PRO A 396 14.43 -15.46 -18.39
C PRO A 396 15.29 -14.30 -18.90
N SER A 397 14.80 -13.54 -19.88
CA SER A 397 15.48 -12.34 -20.39
C SER A 397 15.59 -11.24 -19.35
N ASP A 398 14.58 -11.05 -18.52
CA ASP A 398 14.56 -10.00 -17.50
C ASP A 398 15.50 -10.36 -16.36
N LYS A 399 15.54 -11.65 -15.98
CA LYS A 399 16.55 -12.17 -15.04
C LYS A 399 17.97 -12.00 -15.55
N ALA A 400 18.19 -12.23 -16.85
CA ALA A 400 19.49 -12.06 -17.47
C ALA A 400 19.96 -10.60 -17.53
N LEU A 401 19.03 -9.64 -17.58
CA LEU A 401 19.36 -8.20 -17.56
C LEU A 401 19.57 -7.65 -16.13
N ALA A 402 19.05 -8.32 -15.10
CA ALA A 402 19.19 -7.91 -13.70
C ALA A 402 20.47 -8.42 -13.02
N PHE A 403 21.10 -9.46 -13.58
CA PHE A 403 22.35 -10.04 -13.09
C PHE A 403 23.42 -10.17 -14.19
N GLY A 404 23.15 -9.55 -15.34
CA GLY A 404 24.04 -9.52 -16.49
C GLY A 404 25.07 -8.44 -16.36
#